data_AF-A0A7S3N7F9-F1
#
_entry.id   AF-A0A7S3N7F9-F1
#
_cell.length_a   1.000
_cell.length_b   1.000
_cell.length_c   1.000
_cell.angle_alpha   90.00
_cell.angle_beta   90.00
_cell.angle_gamma   90.00
#
_symmetry.space_group_name_H-M   'P 1'
#
loop_
_entity.id
_entity.type
_entity.pdbx_description
1 polymer ?
#
loop_
_entity_poly.entity_id
_entity_poly.type
_entity_poly.pdbx_seq_one_letter_code
_entity_poly.pdbx_strand_id
1 'polypeptide(L)'
;MTMTRDRLCHIMKKWQSTIESFVDVKTQDGYFLRVFTLAFTQRRKTQLKATCYASSCQEAKIRKKMREIIVEEIKACSLKQVSHKFVERVIEKRIGKECNKIFPLQNIYLKKVKMLKKPKFDFARLMDMYSDKAGAARVVDSKKAREEAMAFKVEDKKGEEEAQ
;
A
#
# COMPACT_ATOMS: atom_id res chain seq x y z
N MET A 1 7.18 4.40 1.56
CA MET A 1 6.02 4.66 2.43
C MET A 1 6.51 4.90 3.85
N THR A 2 6.05 5.96 4.51
CA THR A 2 6.36 6.25 5.91
C THR A 2 5.16 6.92 6.57
N MET A 3 4.96 6.65 7.85
CA MET A 3 3.98 7.33 8.69
C MET A 3 4.48 8.73 9.06
N THR A 4 3.58 9.71 9.17
CA THR A 4 3.94 11.07 9.61
C THR A 4 4.32 11.06 11.09
N ARG A 5 5.24 11.97 11.48
CA ARG A 5 5.66 12.12 12.87
C ARG A 5 4.48 12.46 13.78
N ASP A 6 3.64 13.39 13.34
CA ASP A 6 2.44 13.82 14.04
C ASP A 6 1.55 12.62 14.41
N ARG A 7 1.21 11.79 13.41
CA ARG A 7 0.37 10.61 13.63
C ARG A 7 1.04 9.58 14.56
N LEU A 8 2.37 9.38 14.45
CA LEU A 8 3.10 8.46 15.32
C LEU A 8 3.09 8.92 16.79
N CYS A 9 3.33 10.21 17.02
CA CYS A 9 3.30 10.79 18.36
C CYS A 9 1.88 10.77 18.95
N HIS A 10 0.85 10.98 18.13
CA HIS A 10 -0.55 10.96 18.57
C HIS A 10 -1.03 9.57 19.05
N ILE A 11 -0.57 8.48 18.40
CA ILE A 11 -1.01 7.12 18.77
C ILE A 11 -0.23 6.52 19.94
N MET A 12 0.97 7.03 20.22
CA MET A 12 1.81 6.58 21.32
C MET A 12 1.26 7.09 22.65
N LYS A 13 0.56 6.21 23.37
CA LYS A 13 0.02 6.48 24.71
C LYS A 13 0.72 5.64 25.78
N LYS A 14 0.68 6.11 27.02
CA LYS A 14 1.16 5.38 28.21
C LYS A 14 0.18 4.25 28.59
N TRP A 15 0.61 3.37 29.49
CA TRP A 15 -0.22 2.31 30.10
C TRP A 15 -0.65 1.17 29.18
N GLN A 16 0.04 1.03 28.05
CA GLN A 16 -0.14 -0.04 27.06
C GLN A 16 1.24 -0.47 26.55
N SER A 17 1.35 -1.70 26.05
CA SER A 17 2.57 -2.19 25.42
C SER A 17 2.65 -1.72 23.97
N THR A 18 3.82 -1.26 23.56
CA THR A 18 4.15 -0.97 22.15
C THR A 18 4.79 -2.20 21.53
N ILE A 19 4.15 -2.76 20.50
CA ILE A 19 4.62 -3.96 19.82
C ILE A 19 5.12 -3.57 18.43
N GLU A 20 6.45 -3.57 18.27
CA GLU A 20 7.09 -3.34 16.98
C GLU A 20 7.59 -4.66 16.38
N SER A 21 7.51 -4.77 15.07
CA SER A 21 8.10 -5.87 14.32
C SER A 21 8.62 -5.40 12.96
N PHE A 22 9.62 -6.09 12.42
CA PHE A 22 10.09 -5.87 11.07
C PHE A 22 10.22 -7.19 10.32
N VAL A 23 10.07 -7.13 9.00
CA VAL A 23 10.17 -8.29 8.11
C VAL A 23 10.85 -7.88 6.83
N ASP A 24 11.76 -8.73 6.36
CA ASP A 24 12.30 -8.66 5.00
C ASP A 24 11.57 -9.66 4.11
N VAL A 25 10.97 -9.16 3.03
CA VAL A 25 10.18 -9.97 2.09
C VAL A 25 10.57 -9.65 0.66
N LYS A 26 10.66 -10.70 -0.16
CA LYS A 26 10.77 -10.58 -1.61
C LYS A 26 9.37 -10.66 -2.22
N THR A 27 9.00 -9.70 -3.05
CA THR A 27 7.75 -9.74 -3.83
C THR A 27 7.89 -10.68 -5.02
N GLN A 28 6.78 -11.05 -5.64
CA GLN A 28 6.77 -11.86 -6.88
C GLN A 28 7.60 -11.19 -7.99
N ASP A 29 7.58 -9.86 -8.03
CA ASP A 29 8.26 -9.04 -9.02
C ASP A 29 9.78 -8.93 -8.81
N GLY A 30 10.32 -9.52 -7.74
CA GLY A 30 11.75 -9.50 -7.43
C GLY A 30 12.22 -8.29 -6.63
N TYR A 31 11.32 -7.42 -6.15
CA TYR A 31 11.68 -6.36 -5.20
C TYR A 31 11.89 -6.94 -3.80
N PHE A 32 12.91 -6.45 -3.10
CA PHE A 32 13.11 -6.76 -1.69
C PHE A 32 12.65 -5.58 -0.84
N LEU A 33 11.69 -5.84 0.05
CA LEU A 33 11.08 -4.84 0.92
C LEU A 33 11.38 -5.17 2.39
N ARG A 34 11.71 -4.15 3.17
CA ARG A 34 11.69 -4.20 4.63
C ARG A 34 10.47 -3.45 5.14
N VAL A 35 9.53 -4.20 5.72
CA VAL A 35 8.27 -3.67 6.26
C VAL A 35 8.38 -3.59 7.77
N PHE A 36 8.09 -2.42 8.33
CA PHE A 36 8.02 -2.18 9.77
C PHE A 36 6.55 -2.05 10.17
N THR A 37 6.15 -2.79 11.19
CA THR A 37 4.82 -2.74 11.77
C THR A 37 4.86 -2.25 13.20
N LEU A 38 3.78 -1.57 13.58
CA LEU A 38 3.54 -1.04 14.90
C LEU A 38 2.13 -1.45 15.33
N ALA A 39 1.98 -1.92 16.56
CA ALA A 39 0.69 -2.16 17.17
C ALA A 39 0.74 -1.83 18.66
N PHE A 40 -0.43 -1.56 19.23
CA PHE A 40 -0.59 -1.31 20.65
C PHE A 40 -1.59 -2.29 21.25
N THR A 41 -1.44 -2.59 22.53
CA THR A 41 -2.42 -3.40 23.26
C THR A 41 -3.72 -2.62 23.46
N GLN A 42 -4.85 -3.30 23.28
CA GLN A 42 -6.19 -2.76 23.49
C GLN A 42 -6.69 -3.18 24.86
N ARG A 43 -7.20 -2.22 25.64
CA ARG A 43 -7.90 -2.53 26.90
C ARG A 43 -9.26 -3.16 26.60
N ARG A 44 -9.60 -4.25 27.30
CA ARG A 44 -10.95 -4.84 27.19
C ARG A 44 -11.96 -3.95 27.93
N LYS A 45 -13.21 -3.91 27.45
CA LYS A 45 -14.27 -3.10 28.08
C LYS A 45 -14.56 -3.52 29.51
N THR A 46 -14.39 -4.81 29.83
CA THR A 46 -14.61 -5.39 31.16
C THR A 46 -13.45 -5.18 32.12
N GLN A 47 -12.34 -4.60 31.68
CA GLN A 47 -11.13 -4.47 32.47
C GLN A 47 -11.17 -3.20 33.34
N LEU A 48 -11.11 -3.39 34.66
CA LEU A 48 -11.10 -2.29 35.65
C LEU A 48 -9.76 -1.56 35.72
N LYS A 49 -8.63 -2.28 35.57
CA LYS A 49 -7.29 -1.69 35.61
C LYS A 49 -7.06 -0.77 34.42
N ALA A 50 -6.47 0.40 34.67
CA ALA A 50 -6.10 1.34 33.62
C ALA A 50 -4.98 0.80 32.71
N THR A 51 -4.10 -0.04 33.26
CA THR A 51 -2.93 -0.59 32.57
C THR A 51 -3.27 -1.85 31.77
N CYS A 52 -2.69 -1.96 30.58
CA CYS A 52 -2.92 -3.06 29.65
C CYS A 52 -1.59 -3.50 29.01
N TYR A 53 -0.70 -4.07 29.82
CA TYR A 53 0.58 -4.59 29.34
C TYR A 53 0.46 -6.05 28.91
N ALA A 54 1.05 -6.39 27.77
CA ALA A 54 1.23 -7.77 27.36
C ALA A 54 2.46 -8.37 28.06
N SER A 55 2.39 -9.65 28.41
CA SER A 55 3.59 -10.38 28.87
C SER A 55 4.61 -10.48 27.74
N SER A 56 5.91 -10.47 28.06
CA SER A 56 6.98 -10.59 27.06
C SER A 56 6.83 -11.84 26.17
N CYS A 57 6.31 -12.95 26.71
CA CYS A 57 5.99 -14.15 25.93
C CYS A 57 4.85 -13.90 24.92
N GLN A 58 3.81 -13.18 25.33
CA GLN A 58 2.71 -12.80 24.45
C GLN A 58 3.19 -11.84 23.36
N GLU A 59 4.02 -10.86 23.69
CA GLU A 59 4.63 -9.96 22.70
C GLU A 59 5.44 -10.73 21.66
N ALA A 60 6.25 -11.72 22.07
CA ALA A 60 7.02 -12.55 21.14
C ALA A 60 6.10 -13.36 20.21
N LYS A 61 5.01 -13.92 20.73
CA LYS A 61 3.99 -14.65 19.93
C LYS A 61 3.30 -13.73 18.93
N ILE A 62 2.91 -12.53 19.34
CA ILE A 62 2.29 -11.52 18.47
C ILE A 62 3.26 -11.09 17.37
N ARG A 63 4.53 -10.80 17.72
CA ARG A 63 5.56 -10.48 16.72
C ARG A 63 5.74 -11.62 15.73
N LYS A 64 5.77 -12.88 16.17
CA LYS A 64 5.87 -14.05 15.26
C LYS A 64 4.69 -14.09 14.29
N LYS A 65 3.45 -13.94 14.77
CA LYS A 65 2.24 -13.95 13.95
C LYS A 65 2.16 -12.77 12.97
N MET A 66 2.52 -11.55 13.41
CA MET A 66 2.63 -10.39 12.53
C MET A 66 3.57 -10.67 11.36
N ARG A 67 4.77 -11.22 11.65
CA ARG A 67 5.74 -11.51 10.61
C ARG A 67 5.22 -12.55 9.61
N GLU A 68 4.60 -13.61 10.10
CA GLU A 68 4.01 -14.68 9.28
C GLU A 68 2.99 -14.14 8.27
N ILE A 69 2.02 -13.35 8.74
CA ILE A 69 0.96 -12.76 7.90
C ILE A 69 1.54 -11.83 6.83
N ILE A 70 2.50 -10.97 7.21
CA ILE A 70 3.13 -10.03 6.28
C ILE A 70 3.90 -10.77 5.19
N VAL A 71 4.62 -11.84 5.56
CA VAL A 71 5.37 -12.66 4.61
C VAL A 71 4.42 -13.31 3.61
N GLU A 72 3.34 -13.92 4.09
CA GLU A 72 2.36 -14.60 3.24
C GLU A 72 1.71 -13.63 2.24
N GLU A 73 1.25 -12.48 2.72
CA GLU A 73 0.50 -11.53 1.89
C GLU A 73 1.36 -10.83 0.84
N ILE A 74 2.63 -10.54 1.15
CA ILE A 74 3.54 -9.80 0.26
C ILE A 74 4.24 -10.73 -0.72
N LYS A 75 4.58 -11.98 -0.33
CA LYS A 75 5.23 -12.93 -1.24
C LYS A 75 4.35 -13.28 -2.44
N ALA A 76 3.04 -13.39 -2.24
CA ALA A 76 2.08 -13.77 -3.27
C ALA A 76 1.73 -12.63 -4.26
N CYS A 77 2.23 -11.41 -4.04
CA CYS A 77 1.79 -10.24 -4.78
C CYS A 77 2.91 -9.51 -5.53
N SER A 78 2.50 -8.82 -6.59
CA SER A 78 3.31 -7.84 -7.31
C SER A 78 3.42 -6.53 -6.51
N LEU A 79 4.40 -5.68 -6.82
CA LEU A 79 4.63 -4.42 -6.11
C LEU A 79 3.42 -3.48 -6.22
N LYS A 80 2.75 -3.47 -7.38
CA LYS A 80 1.53 -2.70 -7.61
C LYS A 80 0.42 -3.14 -6.65
N GLN A 81 0.13 -4.45 -6.60
CA GLN A 81 -0.87 -5.02 -5.70
C GLN A 81 -0.54 -4.77 -4.22
N VAL A 82 0.73 -4.90 -3.84
CA VAL A 82 1.20 -4.62 -2.47
C VAL A 82 0.87 -3.18 -2.08
N SER A 83 1.08 -2.21 -2.99
CA SER A 83 0.74 -0.81 -2.71
C SER A 83 -0.75 -0.57 -2.51
N HIS A 84 -1.62 -1.21 -3.30
CA HIS A 84 -3.08 -1.15 -3.13
C HIS A 84 -3.51 -1.75 -1.78
N LYS A 85 -2.98 -2.92 -1.41
CA LYS A 85 -3.26 -3.57 -0.12
C LYS A 85 -2.87 -2.70 1.09
N PHE A 86 -1.83 -1.88 0.96
CA PHE A 86 -1.43 -0.94 2.02
C PHE A 86 -2.43 0.21 2.18
N VAL A 87 -2.97 0.75 1.08
CA VAL A 87 -3.98 1.82 1.13
C VAL A 87 -5.29 1.31 1.74
N GLU A 88 -5.72 0.11 1.35
CA GLU A 88 -6.96 -0.52 1.85
C GLU A 88 -6.85 -1.11 3.26
N ARG A 89 -5.63 -1.10 3.83
CA ARG A 89 -5.30 -1.64 5.17
C ARG A 89 -5.67 -3.10 5.36
N VAL A 90 -5.55 -3.92 4.31
CA VAL A 90 -5.92 -5.35 4.33
C VAL A 90 -5.07 -6.12 5.33
N ILE A 91 -3.76 -5.89 5.32
CA ILE A 91 -2.78 -6.54 6.21
C ILE A 91 -3.07 -6.18 7.67
N GLU A 92 -3.33 -4.91 7.96
CA GLU A 92 -3.60 -4.43 9.31
C GLU A 92 -4.85 -5.09 9.91
N LYS A 93 -5.92 -5.18 9.11
CA LYS A 93 -7.17 -5.85 9.49
C LYS A 93 -6.95 -7.35 9.73
N ARG A 94 -6.18 -8.02 8.87
CA ARG A 94 -5.86 -9.46 9.02
C ARG A 94 -5.07 -9.73 10.30
N ILE A 95 -4.05 -8.91 10.58
CA ILE A 95 -3.28 -8.98 11.84
C ILE A 95 -4.19 -8.82 13.05
N GLY A 96 -5.11 -7.85 13.04
CA GLY A 96 -6.05 -7.65 14.14
C GLY A 96 -6.90 -8.89 14.43
N LYS A 97 -7.45 -9.52 13.38
CA LYS A 97 -8.28 -10.73 13.53
C LYS A 97 -7.49 -11.92 14.09
N GLU A 98 -6.29 -12.17 13.57
CA GLU A 98 -5.50 -13.34 14.00
C GLU A 98 -4.86 -13.14 15.38
N CYS A 99 -4.33 -11.95 15.67
CA CYS A 99 -3.68 -11.66 16.95
C CYS A 99 -4.67 -11.54 18.12
N ASN A 100 -5.96 -11.25 17.86
CA ASN A 100 -6.99 -11.19 18.90
C ASN A 100 -7.09 -12.47 19.74
N LYS A 101 -6.69 -13.63 19.20
CA LYS A 101 -6.62 -14.90 19.94
C LYS A 101 -5.58 -14.89 21.07
N ILE A 102 -4.50 -14.13 20.90
CA ILE A 102 -3.40 -14.03 21.88
C ILE A 102 -3.68 -12.85 22.82
N PHE A 103 -3.87 -11.68 22.24
CA PHE A 103 -4.12 -10.44 22.97
C PHE A 103 -4.84 -9.44 22.05
N PRO A 104 -5.86 -8.72 22.51
CA PRO A 104 -6.55 -7.73 21.70
C PRO A 104 -5.63 -6.55 21.37
N LEU A 105 -5.56 -6.19 20.09
CA LEU A 105 -4.70 -5.09 19.60
C LEU A 105 -5.55 -3.92 19.10
N GLN A 106 -4.98 -2.71 19.18
CA GLN A 106 -5.51 -1.49 18.56
C GLN A 106 -4.40 -0.76 17.80
N ASN A 107 -4.82 0.16 16.92
CA ASN A 107 -3.92 1.05 16.19
C ASN A 107 -2.76 0.28 15.52
N ILE A 108 -3.11 -0.76 14.78
CA ILE A 108 -2.17 -1.57 14.00
C ILE A 108 -1.85 -0.80 12.73
N TYR A 109 -0.58 -0.47 12.53
CA TYR A 109 -0.13 0.29 11.37
C TYR A 109 1.14 -0.27 10.76
N LEU A 110 1.26 -0.10 9.45
CA LEU A 110 2.55 -0.16 8.76
C LEU A 110 3.31 1.16 8.98
N LYS A 111 4.32 1.15 9.85
CA LYS A 111 5.11 2.35 10.23
C LYS A 111 5.96 2.86 9.08
N LYS A 112 6.66 1.94 8.40
CA LYS A 112 7.58 2.27 7.31
C LYS A 112 7.76 1.07 6.38
N VAL A 113 7.87 1.34 5.09
CA VAL A 113 8.29 0.33 4.10
C VAL A 113 9.50 0.88 3.35
N LYS A 114 10.61 0.15 3.43
CA LYS A 114 11.85 0.46 2.73
C LYS A 114 12.04 -0.54 1.59
N MET A 115 12.46 -0.06 0.41
CA MET A 115 13.04 -0.94 -0.61
C MET A 115 14.51 -1.18 -0.26
N LEU A 116 14.90 -2.45 -0.15
CA LEU A 116 16.28 -2.86 0.04
C LEU A 116 16.97 -3.07 -1.31
N LYS A 117 16.34 -3.82 -2.20
CA LYS A 117 16.86 -4.11 -3.54
C LYS A 117 15.74 -3.91 -4.56
N LYS A 118 16.11 -3.24 -5.65
CA LYS A 118 15.26 -3.11 -6.83
C LYS A 118 15.74 -4.11 -7.88
N PRO A 119 14.84 -4.81 -8.58
CA PRO A 119 15.22 -5.62 -9.73
C PRO A 119 15.77 -4.74 -10.85
N LYS A 120 16.39 -5.38 -11.86
CA LYS A 120 16.84 -4.66 -13.06
C LYS A 120 15.65 -3.97 -13.72
N PHE A 121 15.91 -2.78 -14.26
CA PHE A 121 14.90 -2.01 -14.96
C PHE A 121 14.46 -2.74 -16.22
N ASP A 122 13.14 -2.82 -16.43
CA ASP A 122 12.53 -3.48 -17.57
C ASP A 122 11.46 -2.56 -18.16
N PHE A 123 11.64 -2.21 -19.43
CA PHE A 123 10.77 -1.28 -20.14
C PHE A 123 9.38 -1.87 -20.40
N ALA A 124 9.27 -3.18 -20.64
CA ALA A 124 7.99 -3.85 -20.85
C ALA A 124 7.13 -3.78 -19.58
N ARG A 125 7.73 -4.13 -18.43
CA ARG A 125 7.08 -4.06 -17.12
C ARG A 125 6.64 -2.64 -16.74
N LEU A 126 7.36 -1.62 -17.21
CA LEU A 126 6.98 -0.23 -16.99
C LEU A 126 5.74 0.14 -17.78
N MET A 127 5.71 -0.20 -19.08
CA MET A 127 4.57 0.10 -19.95
C MET A 127 3.29 -0.56 -19.45
N ASP A 128 3.37 -1.80 -18.96
CA ASP A 128 2.25 -2.51 -18.34
C ASP A 128 1.69 -1.82 -17.07
N MET A 129 2.53 -1.08 -16.33
CA MET A 129 2.05 -0.33 -15.16
C MET A 129 1.26 0.92 -15.54
N TYR A 130 1.57 1.54 -16.69
CA TYR A 130 0.98 2.79 -17.16
C TYR A 130 -0.14 2.58 -18.19
N SER A 131 -0.22 1.43 -18.85
CA SER A 131 -1.27 1.10 -19.82
C SER A 131 -2.67 1.13 -19.19
N ASP A 132 -2.81 0.73 -17.92
CA ASP A 132 -4.07 0.85 -17.16
C ASP A 132 -4.50 2.30 -16.89
N LYS A 133 -3.57 3.27 -16.93
CA LYS A 133 -3.87 4.71 -16.73
C LYS A 133 -4.11 5.46 -18.04
N ALA A 134 -3.88 4.83 -19.19
CA ALA A 134 -4.05 5.44 -20.50
C ALA A 134 -5.52 5.80 -20.82
N GLY A 135 -6.50 5.36 -20.01
CA GLY A 135 -7.89 5.80 -20.13
C GLY A 135 -8.14 7.27 -19.74
N ALA A 136 -7.28 7.89 -18.91
CA ALA A 136 -7.47 9.28 -18.49
C ALA A 136 -6.71 10.29 -19.38
N ALA A 137 -5.54 9.91 -19.90
CA ALA A 137 -4.73 10.77 -20.76
C ALA A 137 -5.18 10.74 -22.24
N ARG A 138 -5.62 9.57 -22.76
CA ARG A 138 -6.00 9.45 -24.17
C ARG A 138 -7.25 10.24 -24.55
N VAL A 139 -8.13 10.60 -23.62
CA VAL A 139 -9.34 11.40 -23.95
C VAL A 139 -8.98 12.82 -24.39
N VAL A 140 -7.84 13.35 -23.93
CA VAL A 140 -7.40 14.70 -24.30
C VAL A 140 -6.69 14.68 -25.66
N ASP A 141 -5.81 13.70 -25.89
CA ASP A 141 -5.07 13.56 -27.16
C ASP A 141 -5.96 13.09 -28.32
N SER A 142 -6.92 12.20 -28.07
CA SER A 142 -7.84 11.72 -29.11
C SER A 142 -8.88 12.76 -29.53
N LYS A 143 -9.26 13.68 -28.63
CA LYS A 143 -10.10 14.83 -29.01
C LYS A 143 -9.31 15.80 -29.88
N LYS A 144 -8.09 16.14 -29.48
CA LYS A 144 -7.22 17.06 -30.21
C LYS A 144 -6.83 16.54 -31.61
N ALA A 145 -6.47 15.26 -31.71
CA ALA A 145 -6.18 14.62 -32.99
C ALA A 145 -7.41 14.52 -33.92
N ARG A 146 -8.62 14.41 -33.36
CA ARG A 146 -9.88 14.38 -34.13
C ARG A 146 -10.30 15.77 -34.59
N GLU A 147 -10.00 16.80 -33.81
CA GLU A 147 -10.19 18.22 -34.15
C GLU A 147 -9.23 18.65 -35.27
N GLU A 148 -7.96 18.27 -35.18
CA GLU A 148 -6.93 18.53 -36.20
C GLU A 148 -7.24 17.78 -37.52
N ALA A 149 -7.72 16.54 -37.46
CA ALA A 149 -8.15 15.79 -38.65
C ALA A 149 -9.47 16.31 -39.27
N MET A 150 -10.36 16.91 -38.47
CA MET A 150 -11.56 17.57 -38.99
C MET A 150 -11.23 18.91 -39.64
N ALA A 151 -10.29 19.69 -39.09
CA ALA A 151 -9.82 20.93 -39.69
C ALA A 151 -9.16 20.69 -41.06
N PHE A 152 -8.31 19.67 -41.17
CA PHE A 152 -7.64 19.31 -42.44
C PHE A 152 -8.65 18.92 -43.54
N LYS A 153 -9.71 18.17 -43.20
CA LYS A 153 -10.77 17.81 -44.16
C LYS A 153 -11.69 18.96 -44.56
N VAL A 154 -11.79 20.01 -43.75
CA VAL A 154 -12.58 21.20 -44.07
C VAL A 154 -11.81 22.12 -45.01
N GLU A 155 -10.48 22.19 -44.89
CA GLU A 155 -9.62 22.95 -45.81
C GLU A 155 -9.58 22.32 -47.22
N ASP A 156 -9.45 21.00 -47.32
CA ASP A 156 -9.47 20.31 -48.63
C ASP A 156 -10.79 20.50 -49.38
N LYS A 157 -11.94 20.48 -48.68
CA LYS A 157 -13.26 20.70 -49.29
C LYS A 157 -13.49 22.14 -49.75
N LYS A 158 -12.92 23.11 -49.03
CA LYS A 158 -13.00 24.52 -49.41
C LYS A 158 -12.18 24.82 -50.66
N GLY A 159 -11.02 24.17 -50.81
CA GLY A 159 -10.19 24.25 -52.01
C GLY A 159 -10.84 23.64 -53.25
N GLU A 160 -11.71 22.64 -53.09
CA GLU A 160 -12.48 22.05 -54.19
C GLU A 160 -13.71 22.90 -54.60
N GLU A 161 -14.35 23.62 -53.67
CA GLU A 161 -15.49 24.51 -53.97
C GLU A 161 -15.08 25.88 -54.57
N GLU A 162 -13.86 26.36 -54.31
CA GLU A 162 -13.35 27.63 -54.88
C GLU A 162 -12.76 27.48 -56.30
N ALA A 163 -12.69 26.25 -56.83
CA ALA A 163 -12.12 25.93 -58.14
C ALA A 163 -13.17 25.61 -59.24
N GLN A 164 -14.46 25.91 -58.99
CA GLN A 164 -15.56 25.84 -59.97
C GLN A 164 -16.12 27.21 -60.32
#